data_AF-F4QJ40-F1
#
_entry.id   AF-F4QJ40-F1
#
_cell.length_a   1.000
_cell.length_b   1.000
_cell.length_c   1.000
_cell.angle_alpha   90.00
_cell.angle_beta   90.00
_cell.angle_gamma   90.00
#
_symmetry.space_group_name_H-M   'P 1'
#
loop_
_entity.id
_entity.type
_entity.pdbx_description
1 polymer ?
#
loop_
_entity_poly.entity_id
_entity_poly.type
_entity_poly.pdbx_seq_one_letter_code
_entity_poly.pdbx_strand_id
1 'polypeptide(L)'
;MFRRQHPIGPYILDFYCAKARLCVEVDGEVHEYHDKMRRDEIRDAWLMERGIHVHRIGSADLLADPDEAAASVILLARQRTAKPT
;
A
#
# COMPACT_ATOMS: atom_id res chain seq x y z
N MET A 1 -0.07 -1.96 -14.15
CA MET A 1 -1.03 -0.84 -14.16
C MET A 1 -1.60 -0.72 -12.77
N PHE A 2 -1.60 0.48 -12.21
CA PHE A 2 -2.22 0.76 -10.91
C PHE A 2 -3.66 1.27 -11.13
N ARG A 3 -4.56 0.85 -10.26
CA ARG A 3 -5.92 1.38 -10.14
C ARG A 3 -5.98 2.23 -8.89
N ARG A 4 -6.56 3.42 -8.99
CA ARG A 4 -6.80 4.30 -7.84
C ARG A 4 -8.11 3.91 -7.15
N GLN A 5 -8.18 4.07 -5.82
CA GLN A 5 -9.37 3.82 -5.01
C GLN A 5 -10.01 2.46 -5.31
N HIS A 6 -9.21 1.41 -5.18
CA HIS A 6 -9.63 0.06 -5.56
C HIS A 6 -10.37 -0.63 -4.41
N PRO A 7 -11.66 -0.96 -4.55
CA PRO A 7 -12.38 -1.70 -3.52
C PRO A 7 -11.92 -3.16 -3.47
N ILE A 8 -11.68 -3.66 -2.26
CA ILE A 8 -11.39 -5.07 -2.00
C ILE A 8 -11.95 -5.52 -0.66
N GLY A 9 -12.97 -6.38 -0.70
CA GLY A 9 -13.71 -6.78 0.49
C GLY A 9 -14.22 -5.54 1.26
N PRO A 10 -13.94 -5.42 2.56
CA PRO A 10 -14.40 -4.29 3.37
C PRO A 10 -13.54 -3.03 3.24
N TYR A 11 -12.47 -3.05 2.44
CA TYR A 11 -11.50 -1.95 2.34
C TYR A 11 -11.48 -1.31 0.95
N ILE A 12 -11.09 -0.04 0.90
CA ILE A 12 -10.75 0.68 -0.33
C ILE A 12 -9.27 1.01 -0.24
N LEU A 13 -8.49 0.58 -1.23
CA LEU A 13 -7.05 0.83 -1.30
C LEU A 13 -6.77 2.08 -2.13
N ASP A 14 -5.84 2.93 -1.71
CA ASP A 14 -5.52 4.17 -2.43
C ASP A 14 -5.04 3.88 -3.85
N PHE A 15 -4.07 2.97 -3.97
CA PHE A 15 -3.60 2.44 -5.25
C PHE A 15 -3.38 0.93 -5.19
N TYR A 16 -3.77 0.23 -6.24
CA TYR A 16 -3.61 -1.22 -6.32
C TYR A 16 -3.10 -1.70 -7.69
N CYS A 17 -2.08 -2.53 -7.67
CA CYS A 17 -1.58 -3.27 -8.84
C CYS A 17 -1.86 -4.76 -8.69
N ALA A 18 -2.89 -5.24 -9.41
CA ALA A 18 -3.30 -6.65 -9.35
C ALA A 18 -2.18 -7.62 -9.76
N LYS A 19 -1.41 -7.29 -10.82
CA LYS A 19 -0.32 -8.15 -11.30
C LYS A 19 0.78 -8.36 -10.24
N ALA A 20 1.04 -7.33 -9.43
CA ALA A 20 2.05 -7.38 -8.38
C ALA A 20 1.45 -7.79 -7.01
N ARG A 21 0.12 -7.94 -6.90
CA ARG A 21 -0.61 -7.99 -5.62
C ARG A 21 -0.06 -6.96 -4.63
N LEU A 22 0.00 -5.70 -5.08
CA LEU A 22 0.62 -4.59 -4.35
C LEU A 22 -0.41 -3.50 -4.13
N CYS A 23 -0.66 -3.19 -2.87
CA CYS A 23 -1.36 -2.03 -2.37
C CYS A 23 -0.33 -0.95 -2.02
N VAL A 24 -0.60 0.30 -2.42
CA VAL A 24 0.19 1.46 -2.02
C VAL A 24 -0.75 2.45 -1.36
N GLU A 25 -0.41 2.86 -0.14
CA GLU A 25 -1.18 3.78 0.70
C GLU A 25 -0.32 5.00 1.01
N VAL A 26 -0.93 6.18 1.03
CA VAL A 26 -0.24 7.41 1.46
C VAL A 26 -0.72 7.75 2.86
N ASP A 27 0.15 7.57 3.86
CA ASP A 27 -0.20 7.83 5.25
C ASP A 27 0.15 9.27 5.64
N GLY A 28 -0.84 10.01 6.12
CA GLY A 28 -0.61 11.21 6.92
C GLY A 28 -0.39 10.86 8.39
N GLU A 29 0.33 11.70 9.13
CA GLU A 29 0.40 11.59 10.59
C GLU A 29 -1.02 11.69 11.17
N VAL A 30 -1.43 10.71 11.98
CA VAL A 30 -2.74 10.73 12.65
C VAL A 30 -2.52 10.78 14.15
N HIS A 31 -3.09 11.80 14.78
CA HIS A 31 -2.92 12.09 16.20
C HIS A 31 -3.67 11.10 17.13
N GLU A 32 -4.43 10.15 16.59
CA GLU A 32 -5.17 9.12 17.35
C GLU A 32 -4.51 7.74 17.17
N TYR A 33 -3.51 7.44 18.01
CA TYR A 33 -2.62 6.30 17.80
C TYR A 33 -3.26 4.93 18.10
N HIS A 34 -3.92 4.74 19.25
CA HIS A 34 -4.24 3.38 19.72
C HIS A 34 -5.36 2.65 18.95
N ASP A 35 -6.49 3.30 18.70
CA ASP A 35 -7.60 2.66 17.98
C ASP A 35 -7.33 2.51 16.48
N LYS A 36 -6.55 3.44 15.90
CA LYS A 36 -6.12 3.35 14.51
C LYS A 36 -5.15 2.19 14.29
N MET A 37 -4.15 2.04 15.17
CA MET A 37 -3.17 0.94 15.07
C MET A 37 -3.83 -0.43 15.03
N ARG A 38 -4.78 -0.71 15.93
CA ARG A 38 -5.49 -2.01 15.94
C ARG A 38 -6.28 -2.23 14.65
N ARG A 39 -6.95 -1.20 14.12
CA ARG A 39 -7.71 -1.30 12.86
C ARG A 39 -6.78 -1.55 11.67
N ASP A 40 -5.63 -0.88 11.64
CA ASP A 40 -4.62 -1.05 10.59
C ASP A 40 -3.98 -2.44 10.67
N GLU A 41 -3.68 -2.96 11.85
CA GLU A 41 -3.18 -4.33 12.02
C GLU A 41 -4.17 -5.38 11.49
N ILE A 42 -5.47 -5.24 11.83
CA ILE A 42 -6.52 -6.14 11.34
C ILE A 42 -6.64 -6.06 9.81
N ARG A 43 -6.60 -4.84 9.27
CA ARG A 43 -6.66 -4.58 7.82
C ARG A 43 -5.47 -5.21 7.10
N ASP A 44 -4.26 -4.96 7.59
CA ASP A 44 -3.02 -5.42 6.98
C ASP A 44 -2.93 -6.95 7.03
N ALA A 45 -3.34 -7.59 8.14
CA ALA A 45 -3.43 -9.04 8.24
C ALA A 45 -4.42 -9.63 7.21
N TRP A 46 -5.62 -9.04 7.08
CA TRP A 46 -6.63 -9.50 6.14
C TRP A 46 -6.17 -9.43 4.68
N LEU A 47 -5.41 -8.37 4.33
CA LEU A 47 -4.81 -8.20 3.00
C LEU A 47 -3.66 -9.18 2.78
N MET A 48 -2.82 -9.38 3.80
CA MET A 48 -1.70 -10.33 3.74
C MET A 48 -2.17 -11.77 3.53
N GLU A 49 -3.22 -12.22 4.21
CA GLU A 49 -3.85 -13.53 3.98
C GLU A 49 -4.31 -13.71 2.53
N ARG A 50 -4.63 -12.61 1.85
CA ARG A 50 -4.97 -12.55 0.42
C ARG A 50 -3.74 -12.27 -0.44
N GLY A 51 -2.53 -12.51 0.04
CA GLY A 51 -1.28 -12.33 -0.70
C GLY A 51 -1.03 -10.90 -1.19
N ILE A 52 -1.75 -9.91 -0.67
CA ILE A 52 -1.59 -8.51 -1.01
C ILE A 52 -0.57 -7.91 -0.06
N HIS A 53 0.47 -7.33 -0.62
CA HIS A 53 1.46 -6.58 0.14
C HIS A 53 1.03 -5.12 0.22
N VAL A 54 1.05 -4.53 1.41
CA VAL A 54 0.77 -3.12 1.65
C VAL A 54 2.09 -2.37 1.76
N HIS A 55 2.26 -1.34 0.95
CA HIS A 55 3.41 -0.45 0.96
C HIS A 55 2.94 0.97 1.32
N ARG A 56 3.38 1.47 2.47
CA ARG A 56 2.97 2.77 3.01
C ARG A 56 4.05 3.81 2.69
N ILE A 57 3.63 4.93 2.13
CA ILE A 57 4.48 6.08 1.87
C ILE A 57 4.05 7.19 2.82
N GLY A 58 5.00 7.73 3.60
CA GLY A 58 4.72 8.88 4.45
C GLY A 58 4.40 10.10 3.59
N SER A 59 3.37 10.86 3.98
CA SER A 59 2.99 12.10 3.29
C SER A 59 4.15 13.10 3.23
N ALA A 60 4.98 13.16 4.26
CA ALA A 60 6.16 14.01 4.30
C ALA A 60 7.20 13.59 3.24
N ASP A 61 7.48 12.29 3.13
CA ASP A 61 8.42 11.75 2.15
C ASP A 61 7.92 11.95 0.71
N LEU A 62 6.62 11.72 0.49
CA LEU A 62 5.98 11.95 -0.82
C LEU A 62 6.05 13.42 -1.26
N LEU A 63 5.87 14.35 -0.32
CA LEU A 63 5.94 15.78 -0.60
C LEU A 63 7.37 16.27 -0.79
N ALA A 64 8.33 15.64 -0.10
CA ALA A 64 9.75 15.97 -0.23
C ALA A 64 10.31 15.54 -1.59
N ASP A 65 10.00 14.31 -2.02
CA ASP A 65 10.45 13.78 -3.31
C ASP A 65 9.44 12.77 -3.89
N PRO A 66 8.49 13.23 -4.73
CA PRO A 66 7.49 12.35 -5.33
C PRO A 66 8.08 11.39 -6.37
N ASP A 67 9.20 11.74 -7.00
CA ASP A 67 9.85 10.89 -8.00
C ASP A 67 10.52 9.69 -7.31
N GLU A 68 11.22 9.91 -6.19
CA GLU A 68 11.80 8.84 -5.38
C GLU A 68 10.70 7.94 -4.78
N ALA A 69 9.63 8.54 -4.27
CA ALA A 69 8.46 7.78 -3.78
C ALA A 69 7.88 6.88 -4.90
N ALA A 70 7.71 7.41 -6.11
CA ALA A 70 7.24 6.64 -7.26
C ALA A 70 8.25 5.56 -7.70
N ALA A 71 9.56 5.85 -7.67
CA ALA A 71 10.61 4.90 -8.01
C ALA A 71 10.61 3.68 -7.09
N SER A 72 10.45 3.90 -5.77
CA SER A 72 10.36 2.83 -4.78
C SER A 72 9.18 1.89 -5.06
N VAL A 73 8.01 2.44 -5.38
CA VAL A 73 6.80 1.69 -5.76
C VAL A 73 7.01 0.88 -7.03
N ILE A 74 7.63 1.47 -8.05
CA ILE A 74 7.90 0.81 -9.32
C ILE A 74 8.88 -0.36 -9.13
N LEU A 75 9.95 -0.15 -8.35
CA LEU A 75 10.93 -1.18 -8.06
C LEU A 75 10.28 -2.37 -7.34
N LEU A 76 9.50 -2.09 -6.29
CA LEU A 76 8.79 -3.12 -5.53
C LEU A 76 7.77 -3.87 -6.39
N ALA A 77 7.00 -3.16 -7.21
CA ALA A 77 6.06 -3.78 -8.14
C ALA A 77 6.78 -4.73 -9.11
N ARG A 78 7.92 -4.32 -9.69
CA ARG A 78 8.72 -5.15 -10.59
C ARG A 78 9.21 -6.43 -9.90
N GLN A 79 9.79 -6.32 -8.71
CA GLN A 79 10.26 -7.46 -7.92
C GLN A 79 9.14 -8.48 -7.66
N ARG A 80 7.95 -7.99 -7.31
CA ARG A 80 6.79 -8.85 -7.04
C ARG A 80 6.21 -9.51 -8.30
N THR A 81 6.32 -8.86 -9.45
CA THR A 81 5.91 -9.48 -10.73
C THR A 81 6.92 -10.47 -11.30
N ALA A 82 8.19 -10.40 -10.87
CA ALA A 82 9.27 -11.25 -11.36
C ALA A 82 9.42 -12.56 -10.56
N LYS A 83 8.88 -12.62 -9.33
CA LYS A 83 8.83 -13.87 -8.55
C LYS A 83 7.83 -14.83 -9.19
N PRO A 84 8.24 -16.04 -9.62
CA PRO A 84 7.28 -17.06 -10.04
C PRO A 84 6.43 -17.45 -8.83
N THR A 85 5.11 -17.51 -9.04
CA THR A 85 4.14 -18.03 -8.05
C THR A 85 4.43 -19.49 -7.72
#